data_AF-A0A7S3NA68-F1
#
_entry.id   AF-A0A7S3NA68-F1
#
_cell.length_a   1.000
_cell.length_b   1.000
_cell.length_c   1.000
_cell.angle_alpha   90.00
_cell.angle_beta   90.00
_cell.angle_gamma   90.00
#
_symmetry.space_group_name_H-M   'P 1'
#
loop_
_entity.id
_entity.type
_entity.pdbx_description
1 polymer ?
#
loop_
_entity_poly.entity_id
_entity_poly.type
_entity_poly.pdbx_seq_one_letter_code
_entity_poly.pdbx_strand_id
1 'polypeptide(L)'
;SAGLRHERGMPNLRYQAGISEMDHKYDDSKDKISLKEEAKDDIYDSKSYSRVDYKDMHMYGSIDHGTDHSRISRKKGKRRSKKDQEGRNFRCDHCEKTYLSYPALYTHKKLKHLEKQSGEPGQIRRFVRPSKPYDPQKNPTSDEFFLTPDKAGGPIDPLTFFSSVVKEDLEMEPKHFRLYSFLKVFSILDGFASEDTETLIPKRDYDNLTLHDKEKCMSCDEVFCLYLREVSRMVNPLTYKAVLKFVLLYRECINEFGWNKQAQDELGERTVEELRKRANFHEYSICNNAEHLPEVSNELVVELAENRRRSFGLTRDEIIDLTRNFCHWLFVNQFTTRKLRVDDEPPYINSFN
;
A
#
# COMPACT_ATOMS: atom_id res chain seq x y z
N SER A 1 -20.94 -8.30 59.01
CA SER A 1 -20.00 -7.24 59.39
C SER A 1 -18.59 -7.65 59.05
N ALA A 2 -17.94 -6.86 58.19
CA ALA A 2 -16.50 -6.78 57.86
C ALA A 2 -15.69 -8.08 57.65
N GLY A 3 -15.40 -8.38 56.37
CA GLY A 3 -14.33 -9.29 55.95
C GLY A 3 -13.05 -8.53 55.61
N LEU A 4 -11.93 -9.00 56.14
CA LEU A 4 -10.57 -8.51 55.91
C LEU A 4 -10.05 -8.94 54.52
N ARG A 5 -9.53 -7.98 53.74
CA ARG A 5 -8.68 -8.25 52.56
C ARG A 5 -7.26 -7.77 52.84
N HIS A 6 -6.30 -8.67 52.62
CA HIS A 6 -4.87 -8.39 52.57
C HIS A 6 -4.51 -7.68 51.26
N GLU A 7 -3.89 -6.51 51.35
CA GLU A 7 -3.14 -5.89 50.26
C GLU A 7 -1.71 -6.47 50.24
N ARG A 8 -1.29 -6.94 49.06
CA ARG A 8 0.10 -7.31 48.80
C ARG A 8 0.83 -6.07 48.30
N GLY A 9 1.80 -5.61 49.07
CA GLY A 9 2.75 -4.58 48.65
C GLY A 9 3.68 -5.09 47.54
N MET A 10 3.85 -4.27 46.51
CA MET A 10 4.91 -4.41 45.51
C MET A 10 6.14 -3.59 45.95
N PRO A 11 7.37 -4.07 45.73
CA PRO A 11 8.58 -3.35 46.14
C PRO A 11 8.93 -2.20 45.17
N ASN A 12 9.23 -1.05 45.77
CA ASN A 12 9.83 0.13 45.17
C ASN A 12 11.21 -0.19 44.56
N LEU A 13 11.35 -0.08 43.23
CA LEU A 13 12.65 0.01 42.58
C LEU A 13 13.07 1.48 42.50
N ARG A 14 13.90 1.87 43.46
CA ARG A 14 14.59 3.16 43.53
C ARG A 14 15.78 3.11 42.57
N TYR A 15 15.69 3.79 41.43
CA TYR A 15 16.86 4.08 40.59
C TYR A 15 17.64 5.21 41.26
N GLN A 16 18.80 4.88 41.85
CA GLN A 16 19.76 5.89 42.34
C GLN A 16 20.55 6.41 41.15
N ALA A 17 20.42 7.71 40.89
CA ALA A 17 21.35 8.46 40.06
C ALA A 17 22.65 8.65 40.84
N GLY A 18 23.72 7.99 40.39
CA GLY A 18 25.09 8.27 40.81
C GLY A 18 25.75 9.18 39.77
N ILE A 19 25.81 10.47 40.07
CA ILE A 19 26.69 11.42 39.37
C ILE A 19 28.01 11.39 40.15
N SER A 20 29.04 10.77 39.59
CA SER A 20 30.42 10.92 40.06
C SER A 20 31.12 11.93 39.16
N GLU A 21 31.43 13.09 39.74
CA GLU A 21 32.35 14.07 39.19
C GLU A 21 33.75 13.43 39.05
N MET A 22 34.28 13.41 37.84
CA MET A 22 35.71 13.17 37.59
C MET A 22 36.25 14.35 36.79
N ASP A 23 36.99 15.22 37.48
CA ASP A 23 37.85 16.25 36.92
C ASP A 23 39.00 15.60 36.15
N HIS A 24 38.97 15.70 34.83
CA HIS A 24 40.13 15.45 33.98
C HIS A 24 40.65 16.78 33.42
N LYS A 25 41.73 17.26 34.03
CA LYS A 25 42.61 18.29 33.45
C LYS A 25 43.24 17.73 32.18
N TYR A 26 43.00 18.38 31.05
CA TYR A 26 43.70 18.09 29.80
C TYR A 26 44.92 19.00 29.69
N ASP A 27 46.07 18.35 29.58
CA ASP A 27 47.40 18.95 29.39
C ASP A 27 47.58 19.30 27.91
N ASP A 28 48.06 20.51 27.66
CA ASP A 28 48.25 21.10 26.34
C ASP A 28 49.74 20.97 25.97
N SER A 29 50.09 19.88 25.29
CA SER A 29 51.42 19.75 24.69
C SER A 29 51.38 18.96 23.39
N LYS A 30 51.41 19.72 22.28
CA LYS A 30 52.19 19.51 21.06
C LYS A 30 52.53 18.06 20.70
N ASP A 31 51.88 17.56 19.65
CA ASP A 31 52.57 16.75 18.65
C ASP A 31 52.09 17.12 17.24
N LYS A 32 53.03 17.70 16.48
CA LYS A 32 52.91 17.96 15.04
C LYS A 32 53.11 16.64 14.30
N ILE A 33 52.02 16.01 13.87
CA ILE A 33 52.07 14.97 12.83
C ILE A 33 51.56 15.59 11.54
N SER A 34 52.50 15.78 10.61
CA SER A 34 52.22 16.15 9.22
C SER A 34 51.54 14.98 8.53
N LEU A 35 50.24 15.09 8.29
CA LEU A 35 49.52 14.28 7.32
C LEU A 35 49.15 15.18 6.15
N LYS A 36 49.71 14.83 4.99
CA LYS A 36 49.43 15.45 3.71
C LYS A 36 47.98 15.20 3.35
N GLU A 37 47.28 16.30 3.04
CA GLU A 37 45.97 16.32 2.43
C GLU A 37 46.05 15.69 1.02
N GLU A 38 45.34 14.59 0.83
CA GLU A 38 44.75 14.24 -0.47
C GLU A 38 43.23 14.28 -0.31
N ALA A 39 42.69 15.51 -0.28
CA ALA A 39 41.29 15.75 -0.54
C ALA A 39 41.06 15.62 -2.05
N LYS A 40 40.43 14.52 -2.47
CA LYS A 40 39.79 14.44 -3.79
C LYS A 40 38.41 15.06 -3.65
N ASP A 41 38.33 16.32 -4.09
CA ASP A 41 37.08 17.02 -4.35
C ASP A 41 36.36 16.36 -5.53
N ASP A 42 35.45 15.44 -5.26
CA ASP A 42 34.40 15.08 -6.22
C ASP A 42 33.31 16.15 -6.18
N ILE A 43 33.64 17.31 -6.75
CA ILE A 43 32.66 18.32 -7.17
C ILE A 43 31.83 17.69 -8.29
N TYR A 44 30.62 17.22 -7.94
CA TYR A 44 29.62 16.83 -8.92
C TYR A 44 29.04 18.11 -9.55
N ASP A 45 29.63 18.49 -10.68
CA ASP A 45 29.23 19.60 -11.54
C ASP A 45 27.81 19.36 -12.09
N SER A 46 26.81 19.92 -11.41
CA SER A 46 25.42 20.00 -11.87
C SER A 46 25.28 21.04 -12.99
N LYS A 47 26.06 20.89 -14.07
CA LYS A 47 25.87 21.64 -15.31
C LYS A 47 24.64 21.11 -16.04
N SER A 48 23.62 21.95 -16.06
CA SER A 48 22.79 22.23 -17.24
C SER A 48 22.65 21.07 -18.23
N TYR A 49 21.68 20.19 -18.01
CA TYR A 49 21.08 19.44 -19.11
C TYR A 49 20.32 20.43 -20.00
N SER A 50 21.03 21.06 -20.94
CA SER A 50 20.41 21.71 -22.08
C SER A 50 19.78 20.62 -22.96
N ARG A 51 18.45 20.58 -22.94
CA ARG A 51 17.54 20.26 -24.04
C ARG A 51 18.22 19.60 -25.25
N VAL A 52 18.27 18.26 -25.24
CA VAL A 52 18.52 17.49 -26.46
C VAL A 52 17.20 17.40 -27.21
N ASP A 53 17.11 18.08 -28.35
CA ASP A 53 15.95 18.09 -29.24
C ASP A 53 15.82 16.70 -29.88
N TYR A 54 14.83 15.91 -29.46
CA TYR A 54 14.52 14.60 -30.03
C TYR A 54 13.68 14.74 -31.31
N LYS A 55 14.26 15.35 -32.34
CA LYS A 55 13.76 15.26 -33.71
C LYS A 55 14.87 14.63 -34.55
N ASP A 56 14.57 13.44 -35.09
CA ASP A 56 15.37 12.65 -36.04
C ASP A 56 15.95 11.32 -35.52
N MET A 57 15.07 10.43 -35.06
CA MET A 57 15.33 8.98 -35.13
C MET A 57 14.22 8.24 -35.88
N HIS A 58 14.15 8.48 -37.18
CA HIS A 58 13.51 7.59 -38.15
C HIS A 58 14.59 7.12 -39.15
N MET A 59 15.06 5.87 -38.97
CA MET A 59 15.64 4.95 -39.98
C MET A 59 16.80 4.15 -39.38
N TYR A 60 16.56 2.87 -39.06
CA TYR A 60 17.18 1.74 -39.77
C TYR A 60 16.79 0.41 -39.11
N GLY A 61 16.54 -0.60 -39.96
CA GLY A 61 17.01 -1.96 -39.67
C GLY A 61 15.98 -2.97 -39.20
N SER A 62 15.15 -3.46 -40.12
CA SER A 62 14.59 -4.81 -40.04
C SER A 62 15.73 -5.83 -40.04
N ILE A 63 15.88 -6.60 -38.95
CA ILE A 63 16.66 -7.83 -38.94
C ILE A 63 15.74 -8.96 -38.49
N ASP A 64 15.44 -9.83 -39.45
CA ASP A 64 14.79 -11.11 -39.30
C ASP A 64 15.72 -12.07 -38.54
N HIS A 65 15.40 -12.40 -37.30
CA HIS A 65 15.97 -13.54 -36.60
C HIS A 65 14.86 -14.47 -36.13
N GLY A 66 14.54 -15.41 -37.02
CA GLY A 66 13.80 -16.62 -36.70
C GLY A 66 14.51 -17.40 -35.60
N THR A 67 13.83 -17.53 -34.46
CA THR A 67 14.16 -18.51 -33.43
C THR A 67 12.91 -19.34 -33.15
N ASP A 68 13.00 -20.59 -33.59
CA ASP A 68 12.02 -21.65 -33.45
C ASP A 68 11.95 -22.10 -31.98
N HIS A 69 11.07 -21.45 -31.20
CA HIS A 69 10.67 -21.93 -29.89
C HIS A 69 9.42 -22.79 -30.02
N SER A 70 9.65 -24.10 -29.98
CA SER A 70 8.66 -25.16 -29.80
C SER A 70 7.76 -24.88 -28.58
N ARG A 71 6.60 -24.27 -28.86
CA ARG A 71 5.50 -24.10 -27.90
C ARG A 71 4.96 -25.46 -27.47
N ILE A 72 5.39 -25.95 -26.31
CA ILE A 72 4.63 -26.94 -25.54
C ILE A 72 3.34 -26.25 -25.06
N SER A 73 2.32 -26.32 -25.91
CA SER A 73 0.97 -25.89 -25.59
C SER A 73 0.40 -26.74 -24.45
N ARG A 74 0.53 -26.25 -23.21
CA ARG A 74 -0.23 -26.78 -22.07
C ARG A 74 -1.71 -26.51 -22.37
N LYS A 75 -2.37 -27.49 -22.99
CA LYS A 75 -3.81 -27.45 -23.28
C LYS A 75 -4.53 -27.18 -21.96
N LYS A 76 -5.11 -25.97 -21.83
CA LYS A 76 -5.98 -25.60 -20.70
C LYS A 76 -7.01 -26.72 -20.53
N GLY A 77 -6.91 -27.46 -19.44
CA GLY A 77 -7.79 -28.59 -19.16
C GLY A 77 -9.24 -28.11 -19.17
N LYS A 78 -10.05 -28.66 -20.07
CA LYS A 78 -11.50 -28.40 -20.10
C LYS A 78 -12.05 -28.76 -18.73
N ARG A 79 -12.71 -27.81 -18.06
CA ARG A 79 -13.46 -28.08 -16.82
C ARG A 79 -14.43 -29.23 -17.08
N ARG A 80 -14.35 -30.30 -16.27
CA ARG A 80 -15.24 -31.45 -16.41
C ARG A 80 -16.69 -31.02 -16.21
N SER A 81 -17.57 -31.51 -17.09
CA SER A 81 -19.01 -31.22 -17.05
C SER A 81 -19.63 -31.76 -15.77
N LYS A 82 -20.64 -31.08 -15.24
CA LYS A 82 -21.40 -31.55 -14.06
C LYS A 82 -22.12 -32.87 -14.30
N LYS A 83 -22.34 -33.25 -15.56
CA LYS A 83 -22.91 -34.54 -15.99
C LYS A 83 -21.88 -35.66 -16.11
N ASP A 84 -20.59 -35.34 -15.99
CA ASP A 84 -19.52 -36.34 -16.05
C ASP A 84 -19.55 -37.21 -14.78
N GLN A 85 -19.84 -38.50 -14.99
CA GLN A 85 -19.85 -39.53 -13.94
C GLN A 85 -18.46 -40.14 -13.74
N GLU A 86 -17.53 -39.91 -14.66
CA GLU A 86 -16.22 -40.55 -14.64
C GLU A 86 -15.40 -40.06 -13.42
N GLY A 87 -15.02 -41.00 -12.57
CA GLY A 87 -14.28 -40.75 -11.33
C GLY A 87 -15.11 -40.38 -10.10
N ARG A 88 -16.45 -40.47 -10.15
CA ARG A 88 -17.31 -40.22 -8.97
C ARG A 88 -17.61 -41.48 -8.16
N ASN A 89 -16.56 -42.05 -7.57
CA ASN A 89 -16.64 -43.35 -6.90
C ASN A 89 -17.28 -43.29 -5.49
N PHE A 90 -17.62 -42.10 -4.98
CA PHE A 90 -18.14 -41.92 -3.63
C PHE A 90 -19.64 -41.61 -3.67
N ARG A 91 -20.49 -42.61 -3.40
CA ARG A 91 -21.95 -42.47 -3.39
C ARG A 91 -22.46 -42.18 -1.98
N CYS A 92 -23.46 -41.31 -1.87
CA CYS A 92 -24.16 -41.05 -0.63
C CYS A 92 -25.27 -42.08 -0.39
N ASP A 93 -25.22 -42.77 0.74
CA ASP A 93 -26.16 -43.84 1.11
C ASP A 93 -27.58 -43.33 1.37
N HIS A 94 -27.77 -42.02 1.58
CA HIS A 94 -29.07 -41.43 1.91
C HIS A 94 -29.81 -40.81 0.70
N CYS A 95 -29.09 -40.39 -0.34
CA CYS A 95 -29.71 -39.69 -1.49
C CYS A 95 -29.05 -39.99 -2.84
N GLU A 96 -28.24 -41.05 -2.90
CA GLU A 96 -27.61 -41.62 -4.09
C GLU A 96 -26.65 -40.72 -4.89
N LYS A 97 -26.41 -39.49 -4.44
CA LYS A 97 -25.50 -38.54 -5.12
C LYS A 97 -24.06 -39.05 -5.09
N THR A 98 -23.38 -38.96 -6.23
CA THR A 98 -21.99 -39.38 -6.41
C THR A 98 -21.03 -38.19 -6.37
N TYR A 99 -19.86 -38.38 -5.76
CA TYR A 99 -18.84 -37.37 -5.49
C TYR A 99 -17.46 -37.84 -5.99
N LEU A 100 -16.63 -36.89 -6.41
CA LEU A 100 -15.26 -37.13 -6.90
C LEU A 100 -14.28 -37.58 -5.80
N SER A 101 -14.59 -37.29 -4.53
CA SER A 101 -13.70 -37.58 -3.41
C SER A 101 -14.48 -37.82 -2.11
N TYR A 102 -13.90 -38.59 -1.21
CA TYR A 102 -14.47 -38.84 0.12
C TYR A 102 -14.71 -37.55 0.93
N PRO A 103 -13.82 -36.52 0.94
CA PRO A 103 -14.09 -35.26 1.63
C PRO A 103 -15.35 -34.53 1.13
N ALA A 104 -15.63 -34.58 -0.17
CA ALA A 104 -16.84 -33.98 -0.73
C ALA A 104 -18.11 -34.74 -0.28
N LEU A 105 -18.04 -36.08 -0.25
CA LEU A 105 -19.11 -36.92 0.29
C LEU A 105 -19.33 -36.65 1.79
N TYR A 106 -18.26 -36.54 2.57
CA TYR A 106 -18.34 -36.29 4.01
C TYR A 106 -19.01 -34.95 4.32
N THR A 107 -18.59 -33.87 3.65
CA THR A 107 -19.22 -32.55 3.78
C THR A 107 -20.71 -32.60 3.39
N HIS A 108 -21.05 -33.35 2.34
CA HIS A 108 -22.44 -33.56 1.97
C HIS A 108 -23.23 -34.31 3.07
N LYS A 109 -22.73 -35.45 3.57
CA LYS A 109 -23.35 -36.22 4.65
C LYS A 109 -23.57 -35.35 5.89
N LYS A 110 -22.57 -34.56 6.27
CA LYS A 110 -22.62 -33.64 7.41
C LYS A 110 -23.70 -32.55 7.27
N LEU A 111 -23.77 -31.87 6.12
CA LEU A 111 -24.67 -30.73 5.91
C LEU A 111 -26.11 -31.12 5.54
N LYS A 112 -26.35 -32.34 5.05
CA LYS A 112 -27.67 -32.74 4.53
C LYS A 112 -28.35 -33.86 5.30
N HIS A 113 -27.58 -34.72 5.98
CA HIS A 113 -28.11 -35.94 6.56
C HIS A 113 -27.84 -36.08 8.06
N LEU A 114 -26.81 -35.42 8.60
CA LEU A 114 -26.46 -35.53 10.02
C LEU A 114 -27.45 -34.83 10.97
N GLU A 115 -28.23 -33.86 10.49
CA GLU A 115 -29.17 -33.08 11.32
C GLU A 115 -30.52 -33.77 11.59
N LYS A 116 -30.79 -34.94 11.00
CA LYS A 116 -32.13 -35.56 11.07
C LYS A 116 -32.35 -36.60 12.18
N GLN A 117 -31.36 -36.87 13.04
CA GLN A 117 -31.50 -37.89 14.08
C GLN A 117 -31.86 -37.36 15.49
N SER A 118 -31.89 -36.05 15.73
CA SER A 118 -32.46 -35.48 16.96
C SER A 118 -33.90 -35.02 16.68
N GLY A 119 -34.86 -35.88 16.98
CA GLY A 119 -36.28 -35.66 16.70
C GLY A 119 -36.87 -34.47 17.44
N GLU A 120 -36.96 -33.34 16.74
CA GLU A 120 -38.14 -32.45 16.75
C GLU A 120 -38.27 -31.84 15.34
N PRO A 121 -39.46 -31.81 14.73
CA PRO A 121 -39.71 -31.13 13.46
C PRO A 121 -39.75 -29.60 13.67
N GLY A 122 -38.64 -29.03 14.14
CA GLY A 122 -38.40 -27.60 14.12
C GLY A 122 -38.03 -27.19 12.71
N GLN A 123 -38.80 -26.25 12.14
CA GLN A 123 -38.46 -25.60 10.89
C GLN A 123 -37.07 -24.97 11.00
N ILE A 124 -36.02 -25.68 10.57
CA ILE A 124 -34.71 -25.08 10.28
C ILE A 124 -34.93 -24.23 9.03
N ARG A 125 -35.55 -23.06 9.22
CA ARG A 125 -35.29 -21.91 8.37
C ARG A 125 -33.78 -21.83 8.40
N ARG A 126 -33.15 -22.11 7.25
CA ARG A 126 -31.73 -21.81 7.09
C ARG A 126 -31.58 -20.42 7.68
N PHE A 127 -30.83 -20.29 8.77
CA PHE A 127 -30.23 -19.01 9.09
C PHE A 127 -29.28 -18.76 7.93
N VAL A 128 -29.85 -18.37 6.77
CA VAL A 128 -29.27 -17.36 5.93
C VAL A 128 -29.00 -16.30 6.97
N ARG A 129 -27.74 -16.22 7.45
CA ARG A 129 -27.26 -14.99 8.09
C ARG A 129 -27.91 -13.92 7.24
N PRO A 130 -28.79 -13.06 7.77
CA PRO A 130 -29.37 -11.98 6.99
C PRO A 130 -28.16 -11.42 6.28
N SER A 131 -28.07 -11.65 4.96
CA SER A 131 -26.96 -11.11 4.21
C SER A 131 -27.18 -9.65 4.51
N LYS A 132 -26.27 -9.04 5.30
CA LYS A 132 -26.34 -7.62 5.59
C LYS A 132 -26.75 -7.03 4.25
N PRO A 133 -27.92 -6.38 4.15
CA PRO A 133 -28.41 -5.90 2.87
C PRO A 133 -27.19 -5.30 2.22
N TYR A 134 -26.81 -5.84 1.07
CA TYR A 134 -25.67 -5.36 0.32
C TYR A 134 -26.05 -3.92 0.04
N ASP A 135 -25.69 -3.05 0.98
CA ASP A 135 -25.79 -1.63 0.85
C ASP A 135 -24.88 -1.42 -0.32
N PRO A 136 -25.41 -1.09 -1.52
CA PRO A 136 -24.64 -1.10 -2.75
C PRO A 136 -23.45 -0.20 -2.49
N GLN A 137 -22.33 -0.83 -2.10
CA GLN A 137 -21.20 -0.16 -1.50
C GLN A 137 -20.78 0.77 -2.60
N LYS A 138 -20.96 2.08 -2.36
CA LYS A 138 -20.78 3.09 -3.40
C LYS A 138 -19.46 2.79 -4.07
N ASN A 139 -19.52 2.59 -5.38
CA ASN A 139 -18.39 2.16 -6.17
C ASN A 139 -17.14 2.94 -5.71
N PRO A 140 -16.08 2.26 -5.20
CA PRO A 140 -14.90 2.94 -4.69
C PRO A 140 -14.23 3.85 -5.72
N THR A 141 -14.48 3.61 -7.00
CA THR A 141 -14.00 4.44 -8.11
C THR A 141 -14.94 5.60 -8.45
N SER A 142 -15.97 5.89 -7.66
CA SER A 142 -16.86 7.02 -7.90
C SER A 142 -16.42 8.25 -7.12
N ASP A 143 -16.67 9.44 -7.68
CA ASP A 143 -16.47 10.71 -6.98
C ASP A 143 -17.32 10.80 -5.70
N GLU A 144 -18.40 10.02 -5.63
CA GLU A 144 -19.26 9.94 -4.45
C GLU A 144 -18.72 9.08 -3.30
N PHE A 145 -17.58 8.38 -3.49
CA PHE A 145 -17.05 7.45 -2.48
C PHE A 145 -16.87 8.12 -1.11
N PHE A 146 -16.35 9.36 -1.11
CA PHE A 146 -16.14 10.18 0.09
C PHE A 146 -17.33 11.07 0.47
N LEU A 147 -18.33 11.22 -0.42
CA LEU A 147 -19.50 12.08 -0.21
C LEU A 147 -20.65 11.35 0.52
N THR A 148 -20.40 10.18 1.07
CA THR A 148 -21.35 9.45 1.88
C THR A 148 -21.55 10.15 3.23
N PRO A 149 -22.76 10.18 3.82
CA PRO A 149 -23.01 10.94 5.05
C PRO A 149 -22.11 10.56 6.24
N ASP A 150 -21.59 9.33 6.26
CA ASP A 150 -20.67 8.82 7.29
C ASP A 150 -19.20 9.21 7.06
N LYS A 151 -18.82 9.60 5.84
CA LYS A 151 -17.45 9.98 5.48
C LYS A 151 -17.29 11.46 5.19
N ALA A 152 -18.33 12.09 4.65
CA ALA A 152 -18.29 13.48 4.21
C ALA A 152 -17.97 14.42 5.37
N GLY A 153 -17.16 15.45 5.10
CA GLY A 153 -16.77 16.46 6.07
C GLY A 153 -15.68 17.39 5.53
N GLY A 154 -15.06 18.14 6.43
CA GLY A 154 -13.96 19.05 6.10
C GLY A 154 -14.38 20.52 5.91
N PRO A 155 -13.43 21.40 5.55
CA PRO A 155 -12.01 21.11 5.30
C PRO A 155 -11.23 20.77 6.58
N ILE A 156 -10.21 19.92 6.43
CA ILE A 156 -9.26 19.54 7.49
C ILE A 156 -7.88 19.98 7.03
N ASP A 157 -7.07 20.55 7.92
CA ASP A 157 -5.66 20.77 7.61
C ASP A 157 -4.95 19.40 7.45
N PRO A 158 -4.31 19.11 6.30
CA PRO A 158 -3.65 17.84 6.05
C PRO A 158 -2.62 17.42 7.11
N LEU A 159 -2.02 18.37 7.84
CA LEU A 159 -1.05 18.11 8.91
C LEU A 159 -1.68 17.75 10.26
N THR A 160 -2.97 18.08 10.49
CA THR A 160 -3.64 17.97 11.81
C THR A 160 -3.39 16.62 12.49
N PHE A 161 -3.50 15.53 11.73
CA PHE A 161 -3.41 14.17 12.26
C PHE A 161 -2.07 13.49 12.03
N PHE A 162 -1.18 14.09 11.21
CA PHE A 162 0.07 13.45 10.80
C PHE A 162 0.94 13.08 11.99
N SER A 163 1.17 14.04 12.90
CA SER A 163 2.00 13.82 14.08
C SER A 163 1.44 12.75 15.01
N SER A 164 0.11 12.71 15.19
CA SER A 164 -0.54 11.71 16.03
C SER A 164 -0.43 10.31 15.42
N VAL A 165 -0.72 10.16 14.13
CA VAL A 165 -0.64 8.86 13.43
C VAL A 165 0.78 8.33 13.44
N VAL A 166 1.77 9.15 13.06
CA VAL A 166 3.16 8.69 13.00
C VAL A 166 3.71 8.33 14.39
N LYS A 167 3.36 9.08 15.44
CA LYS A 167 3.82 8.74 16.80
C LYS A 167 3.12 7.52 17.38
N GLU A 168 1.79 7.44 17.22
CA GLU A 168 0.97 6.37 17.78
C GLU A 168 1.15 5.03 17.05
N ASP A 169 1.16 5.06 15.71
CA ASP A 169 1.11 3.85 14.89
C ASP A 169 2.49 3.38 14.42
N LEU A 170 3.47 4.30 14.26
CA LEU A 170 4.81 3.99 13.76
C LEU A 170 5.92 4.12 14.82
N GLU A 171 5.61 4.66 16.01
CA GLU A 171 6.60 4.93 17.07
C GLU A 171 7.81 5.77 16.58
N MET A 172 7.59 6.66 15.62
CA MET A 172 8.63 7.48 15.00
C MET A 172 8.36 8.98 15.16
N GLU A 173 9.42 9.79 15.04
CA GLU A 173 9.28 11.25 15.01
C GLU A 173 8.86 11.74 13.60
N PRO A 174 7.80 12.57 13.48
CA PRO A 174 7.25 13.02 12.19
C PRO A 174 8.25 13.71 11.26
N LYS A 175 9.22 14.43 11.83
CA LYS A 175 10.26 15.17 11.08
C LYS A 175 11.16 14.26 10.24
N HIS A 176 11.20 12.96 10.53
CA HIS A 176 11.98 12.00 9.74
C HIS A 176 11.23 11.52 8.48
N PHE A 177 9.93 11.80 8.37
CA PHE A 177 9.15 11.47 7.18
C PHE A 177 9.24 12.60 6.17
N ARG A 178 9.77 12.32 4.98
CA ARG A 178 9.80 13.30 3.90
C ARG A 178 8.39 13.76 3.49
N LEU A 179 7.39 12.88 3.61
CA LEU A 179 5.98 13.19 3.41
C LEU A 179 5.51 14.35 4.31
N TYR A 180 6.02 14.47 5.54
CA TYR A 180 5.71 15.58 6.44
C TYR A 180 6.13 16.94 5.84
N SER A 181 7.35 17.01 5.28
CA SER A 181 7.88 18.23 4.68
C SER A 181 7.04 18.67 3.47
N PHE A 182 6.56 17.73 2.66
CA PHE A 182 5.65 18.04 1.55
C PHE A 182 4.26 18.44 2.02
N LEU A 183 3.69 17.76 3.02
CA LEU A 183 2.38 18.11 3.57
C LEU A 183 2.36 19.50 4.21
N LYS A 184 3.49 19.97 4.76
CA LYS A 184 3.63 21.33 5.27
C LYS A 184 3.32 22.39 4.21
N VAL A 185 3.62 22.13 2.93
CA VAL A 185 3.28 23.04 1.83
C VAL A 185 1.76 23.19 1.63
N PHE A 186 0.98 22.20 2.06
CA PHE A 186 -0.49 22.18 1.94
C PHE A 186 -1.22 22.54 3.25
N SER A 187 -0.47 22.89 4.30
CA SER A 187 -1.02 23.32 5.58
C SER A 187 -1.89 24.57 5.42
N ILE A 188 -3.12 24.52 5.94
CA ILE A 188 -4.05 25.68 5.91
C ILE A 188 -3.78 26.62 7.09
N LEU A 189 -3.16 26.11 8.16
CA LEU A 189 -2.88 26.86 9.38
C LEU A 189 -1.65 27.78 9.26
N ASP A 190 -1.09 27.93 8.06
CA ASP A 190 0.14 28.68 7.78
C ASP A 190 -0.07 30.20 7.82
N GLY A 191 -0.23 30.72 9.04
CA GLY A 191 0.29 32.03 9.45
C GLY A 191 1.72 31.94 10.02
N PHE A 192 2.30 30.74 10.10
CA PHE A 192 3.62 30.47 10.69
C PHE A 192 4.61 29.92 9.65
N ALA A 193 4.76 30.64 8.53
CA ALA A 193 5.92 30.45 7.66
C ALA A 193 7.17 30.84 8.46
N SER A 194 7.75 29.89 9.19
CA SER A 194 9.07 30.06 9.80
C SER A 194 10.07 30.27 8.66
N GLU A 195 10.63 31.47 8.57
CA GLU A 195 11.59 31.90 7.54
C GLU A 195 12.82 30.97 7.44
N ASP A 196 13.09 30.14 8.46
CA ASP A 196 14.33 29.38 8.59
C ASP A 196 14.31 27.97 8.01
N THR A 197 13.23 27.53 7.34
CA THR A 197 13.25 26.26 6.60
C THR A 197 13.40 26.52 5.11
N GLU A 198 14.64 26.73 4.66
CA GLU A 198 15.09 26.50 3.27
C GLU A 198 14.94 25.01 2.92
N THR A 199 13.72 24.48 2.94
CA THR A 199 13.46 23.17 2.37
C THR A 199 13.59 23.30 0.86
N LEU A 200 14.54 22.56 0.28
CA LEU A 200 14.81 22.40 -1.16
C LEU A 200 13.63 21.83 -1.97
N ILE A 201 12.39 21.91 -1.46
CA ILE A 201 11.20 21.46 -2.15
C ILE A 201 10.84 22.53 -3.18
N PRO A 202 10.83 22.19 -4.48
CA PRO A 202 10.42 23.14 -5.51
C PRO A 202 8.99 23.61 -5.23
N LYS A 203 8.79 24.93 -5.11
CA LYS A 203 7.44 25.50 -5.08
C LYS A 203 6.81 25.28 -6.45
N ARG A 204 5.87 24.34 -6.54
CA ARG A 204 5.09 24.07 -7.74
C ARG A 204 3.69 24.66 -7.60
N ASP A 205 3.12 25.08 -8.72
CA ASP A 205 1.71 25.42 -8.79
C ASP A 205 0.90 24.13 -8.94
N TYR A 206 0.57 23.52 -7.81
CA TYR A 206 -0.15 22.25 -7.75
C TYR A 206 -1.58 22.34 -8.29
N ASP A 207 -2.15 23.54 -8.41
CA ASP A 207 -3.48 23.75 -8.97
C ASP A 207 -3.45 23.81 -10.50
N ASN A 208 -2.29 24.07 -11.10
CA ASN A 208 -2.11 24.22 -12.55
C ASN A 208 -0.98 23.32 -13.12
N LEU A 209 -0.91 22.07 -12.68
CA LEU A 209 0.08 21.11 -13.17
C LEU A 209 -0.11 20.76 -14.65
N THR A 210 0.97 20.84 -15.43
CA THR A 210 0.97 20.37 -16.82
C THR A 210 1.00 18.84 -16.88
N LEU A 211 0.66 18.27 -18.03
CA LEU A 211 0.80 16.82 -18.26
C LEU A 211 2.26 16.36 -18.05
N HIS A 212 3.23 17.18 -18.47
CA HIS A 212 4.65 16.88 -18.28
C HIS A 212 5.02 16.80 -16.79
N ASP A 213 4.50 17.73 -15.98
CA ASP A 213 4.74 17.73 -14.54
C ASP A 213 4.27 16.41 -13.92
N LYS A 214 3.02 16.03 -14.25
CA LYS A 214 2.36 14.84 -13.74
C LYS A 214 3.06 13.54 -14.13
N GLU A 215 3.49 13.42 -15.39
CA GLU A 215 4.09 12.18 -15.90
C GLU A 215 5.57 12.02 -15.53
N LYS A 216 6.34 13.12 -15.48
CA LYS A 216 7.81 13.04 -15.44
C LYS A 216 8.45 13.73 -14.24
N CYS A 217 7.75 14.68 -13.60
CA CYS A 217 8.39 15.52 -12.60
C CYS A 217 7.89 15.25 -11.18
N MET A 218 6.72 14.63 -11.01
CA MET A 218 6.14 14.36 -9.70
C MET A 218 6.62 13.02 -9.13
N SER A 219 7.24 13.08 -7.95
CA SER A 219 7.57 11.90 -7.14
C SER A 219 6.31 11.29 -6.51
N CYS A 220 6.36 10.01 -6.12
CA CYS A 220 5.23 9.38 -5.41
C CYS A 220 4.86 10.13 -4.14
N ASP A 221 5.84 10.59 -3.34
CA ASP A 221 5.58 11.35 -2.12
C ASP A 221 4.79 12.64 -2.40
N GLU A 222 5.09 13.36 -3.49
CA GLU A 222 4.30 14.53 -3.88
C GLU A 222 2.87 14.15 -4.31
N VAL A 223 2.73 13.06 -5.07
CA VAL A 223 1.42 12.56 -5.50
C VAL A 223 0.57 12.11 -4.31
N PHE A 224 1.18 11.45 -3.32
CA PHE A 224 0.53 11.08 -2.06
C PHE A 224 0.06 12.32 -1.29
N CYS A 225 0.89 13.35 -1.18
CA CYS A 225 0.49 14.59 -0.52
C CYS A 225 -0.65 15.31 -1.24
N LEU A 226 -0.64 15.32 -2.58
CA LEU A 226 -1.75 15.86 -3.37
C LEU A 226 -3.05 15.10 -3.11
N TYR A 227 -2.98 13.78 -3.09
CA TYR A 227 -4.16 12.96 -2.79
C TYR A 227 -4.70 13.26 -1.39
N LEU A 228 -3.82 13.35 -0.38
CA LEU A 228 -4.20 13.72 0.98
C LEU A 228 -4.82 15.13 1.05
N ARG A 229 -4.24 16.11 0.35
CA ARG A 229 -4.80 17.46 0.24
C ARG A 229 -6.22 17.43 -0.31
N GLU A 230 -6.46 16.73 -1.42
CA GLU A 230 -7.81 16.66 -2.01
C GLU A 230 -8.81 15.97 -1.07
N VAL A 231 -8.43 14.83 -0.50
CA VAL A 231 -9.31 14.09 0.43
C VAL A 231 -9.64 14.93 1.67
N SER A 232 -8.68 15.68 2.22
CA SER A 232 -8.88 16.53 3.41
C SER A 232 -9.98 17.57 3.26
N ARG A 233 -10.33 17.95 2.01
CA ARG A 233 -11.38 18.93 1.70
C ARG A 233 -12.78 18.31 1.67
N MET A 234 -12.88 16.98 1.61
CA MET A 234 -14.13 16.25 1.34
C MET A 234 -14.58 15.36 2.49
N VAL A 235 -13.68 15.00 3.42
CA VAL A 235 -13.96 14.00 4.45
C VAL A 235 -13.89 14.53 5.88
N ASN A 236 -14.54 13.81 6.79
CA ASN A 236 -14.44 14.06 8.22
C ASN A 236 -13.12 13.52 8.83
N PRO A 237 -12.77 13.93 10.06
CA PRO A 237 -11.51 13.55 10.72
C PRO A 237 -11.22 12.05 10.82
N LEU A 238 -12.25 11.24 11.08
CA LEU A 238 -12.07 9.80 11.25
C LEU A 238 -11.70 9.14 9.91
N THR A 239 -12.42 9.50 8.85
CA THR A 239 -12.12 9.03 7.50
C THR A 239 -10.76 9.55 7.02
N TYR A 240 -10.42 10.81 7.28
CA TYR A 240 -9.09 11.33 6.94
C TYR A 240 -7.96 10.57 7.64
N LYS A 241 -8.09 10.27 8.95
CA LYS A 241 -7.09 9.47 9.69
C LYS A 241 -6.92 8.08 9.08
N ALA A 242 -8.00 7.45 8.61
CA ALA A 242 -7.95 6.17 7.91
C ALA A 242 -7.22 6.27 6.55
N VAL A 243 -7.52 7.30 5.75
CA VAL A 243 -6.85 7.53 4.46
C VAL A 243 -5.36 7.83 4.65
N LEU A 244 -5.01 8.62 5.67
CA LEU A 244 -3.62 8.91 6.01
C LEU A 244 -2.84 7.64 6.38
N LYS A 245 -3.40 6.80 7.25
CA LYS A 245 -2.80 5.48 7.58
C LYS A 245 -2.62 4.63 6.33
N PHE A 246 -3.61 4.60 5.44
CA PHE A 246 -3.53 3.89 4.17
C PHE A 246 -2.40 4.42 3.27
N VAL A 247 -2.24 5.74 3.15
CA VAL A 247 -1.16 6.34 2.34
C VAL A 247 0.22 6.00 2.92
N LEU A 248 0.38 6.03 4.24
CA LEU A 248 1.63 5.60 4.89
C LEU A 248 1.95 4.13 4.59
N LEU A 249 0.95 3.26 4.63
CA LEU A 249 1.10 1.85 4.27
C LEU A 249 1.45 1.65 2.80
N TYR A 250 0.79 2.38 1.91
CA TYR A 250 1.07 2.34 0.49
C TYR A 250 2.51 2.78 0.21
N ARG A 251 2.95 3.85 0.89
CA ARG A 251 4.31 4.37 0.80
C ARG A 251 5.35 3.33 1.22
N GLU A 252 5.14 2.63 2.33
CA GLU A 252 6.01 1.52 2.75
C GLU A 252 6.05 0.41 1.69
N CYS A 253 4.89 0.01 1.19
CA CYS A 253 4.76 -1.02 0.16
C CYS A 253 5.48 -0.65 -1.14
N ILE A 254 5.32 0.57 -1.65
CA ILE A 254 6.01 0.98 -2.89
C ILE A 254 7.52 1.10 -2.66
N ASN A 255 7.98 1.46 -1.46
CA ASN A 255 9.41 1.49 -1.15
C ASN A 255 10.02 0.08 -1.10
N GLU A 256 9.25 -0.91 -0.65
CA GLU A 256 9.68 -2.32 -0.62
C GLU A 256 9.63 -2.98 -2.01
N PHE A 257 8.59 -2.73 -2.80
CA PHE A 257 8.33 -3.47 -4.04
C PHE A 257 8.55 -2.67 -5.34
N GLY A 258 8.54 -1.34 -5.29
CA GLY A 258 8.55 -0.47 -6.48
C GLY A 258 9.77 -0.67 -7.37
N TRP A 259 10.96 -0.77 -6.78
CA TRP A 259 12.21 -1.02 -7.53
C TRP A 259 12.15 -2.34 -8.30
N ASN A 260 11.57 -3.38 -7.71
CA ASN A 260 11.42 -4.68 -8.37
C ASN A 260 10.42 -4.61 -9.53
N LYS A 261 9.33 -3.85 -9.40
CA LYS A 261 8.36 -3.66 -10.50
C LYS A 261 8.97 -2.88 -11.65
N GLN A 262 9.70 -1.81 -11.36
CA GLN A 262 10.41 -1.03 -12.39
C GLN A 262 11.44 -1.90 -13.13
N ALA A 263 12.22 -2.70 -12.38
CA ALA A 263 13.20 -3.62 -12.97
C ALA A 263 12.57 -4.72 -13.84
N GLN A 264 11.32 -5.12 -13.57
CA GLN A 264 10.60 -6.08 -14.41
C GLN A 264 10.14 -5.48 -15.74
N ASP A 265 9.79 -4.19 -15.75
CA ASP A 265 9.34 -3.49 -16.95
C ASP A 265 10.50 -3.07 -17.85
N GLU A 266 11.62 -2.65 -17.26
CA GLU A 266 12.86 -2.31 -17.96
C GLU A 266 13.65 -3.59 -18.29
N LEU A 267 13.31 -4.28 -19.39
CA LEU A 267 14.02 -5.49 -19.84
C LEU A 267 15.53 -5.23 -20.05
N GLY A 268 16.37 -5.64 -19.10
CA GLY A 268 17.83 -5.66 -19.24
C GLY A 268 18.57 -6.05 -17.97
N GLU A 269 19.40 -7.11 -18.01
CA GLU A 269 20.15 -7.60 -16.84
C GLU A 269 21.07 -6.55 -16.21
N ARG A 270 21.69 -5.68 -17.02
CA ARG A 270 22.53 -4.57 -16.51
C ARG A 270 21.72 -3.55 -15.72
N THR A 271 20.48 -3.30 -16.13
CA THR A 271 19.57 -2.33 -15.51
C THR A 271 19.13 -2.80 -14.12
N VAL A 272 18.89 -4.10 -13.94
CA VAL A 272 18.45 -4.67 -12.65
C VAL A 272 19.47 -4.43 -11.54
N GLU A 273 20.75 -4.63 -11.81
CA GLU A 273 21.81 -4.43 -10.81
C GLU A 273 21.99 -2.96 -10.44
N GLU A 274 21.87 -2.04 -11.42
CA GLU A 274 21.91 -0.60 -11.18
C GLU A 274 20.73 -0.12 -10.34
N LEU A 275 19.51 -0.61 -10.63
CA LEU A 275 18.31 -0.31 -9.85
C LEU A 275 18.43 -0.83 -8.41
N ARG A 276 18.99 -2.02 -8.21
CA ARG A 276 19.28 -2.55 -6.86
C ARG A 276 20.26 -1.68 -6.09
N LYS A 277 21.33 -1.21 -6.75
CA LYS A 277 22.27 -0.27 -6.12
C LYS A 277 21.56 1.01 -5.71
N ARG A 278 20.69 1.57 -6.55
CA ARG A 278 19.90 2.77 -6.21
C ARG A 278 18.96 2.52 -5.03
N ALA A 279 18.30 1.36 -5.01
CA ALA A 279 17.38 0.96 -3.93
C ALA A 279 18.05 0.93 -2.54
N ASN A 280 19.36 0.66 -2.47
CA ASN A 280 20.10 0.68 -1.20
C ASN A 280 20.32 2.10 -0.64
N PHE A 281 20.25 3.13 -1.47
CA PHE A 281 20.53 4.51 -1.07
C PHE A 281 19.29 5.40 -1.06
N HIS A 282 18.26 5.04 -1.83
CA HIS A 282 17.10 5.89 -2.03
C HIS A 282 15.79 5.10 -1.93
N GLU A 283 14.85 5.66 -1.17
CA GLU A 283 13.47 5.20 -1.16
C GLU A 283 12.83 5.44 -2.54
N TYR A 284 12.07 4.45 -3.02
CA TYR A 284 11.42 4.53 -4.32
C TYR A 284 10.51 5.74 -4.44
N SER A 285 9.71 6.00 -3.40
CA SER A 285 8.66 7.01 -3.39
C SER A 285 9.19 8.45 -3.53
N ILE A 286 10.47 8.63 -3.21
CA ILE A 286 11.17 9.91 -3.28
C ILE A 286 11.65 10.22 -4.69
N CYS A 287 12.15 9.20 -5.39
CA CYS A 287 12.90 9.38 -6.64
C CYS A 287 12.07 9.09 -7.89
N ASN A 288 11.02 8.28 -7.78
CA ASN A 288 10.25 7.82 -8.92
C ASN A 288 8.83 8.37 -8.91
N ASN A 289 8.25 8.43 -10.10
CA ASN A 289 6.87 8.84 -10.30
C ASN A 289 5.88 7.75 -9.89
N ALA A 290 4.59 8.10 -9.91
CA ALA A 290 3.49 7.25 -9.49
C ALA A 290 3.08 6.15 -10.50
N GLU A 291 3.81 5.98 -11.61
CA GLU A 291 3.41 5.10 -12.72
C GLU A 291 3.19 3.66 -12.26
N HIS A 292 4.02 3.17 -11.34
CA HIS A 292 4.02 1.78 -10.86
C HIS A 292 3.19 1.53 -9.60
N LEU A 293 2.49 2.55 -9.07
CA LEU A 293 1.66 2.38 -7.87
C LEU A 293 0.54 1.34 -8.08
N PRO A 294 -0.20 1.31 -9.21
CA PRO A 294 -1.24 0.30 -9.41
C PRO A 294 -0.74 -1.15 -9.35
N GLU A 295 0.49 -1.44 -9.78
CA GLU A 295 1.02 -2.81 -9.87
C GLU A 295 1.54 -3.36 -8.56
N VAL A 296 1.83 -2.49 -7.58
CA VAL A 296 2.12 -2.91 -6.20
C VAL A 296 0.86 -3.05 -5.34
N SER A 297 -0.33 -2.71 -5.88
CA SER A 297 -1.61 -2.82 -5.16
C SER A 297 -1.88 -4.24 -4.67
N ASN A 298 -1.49 -5.25 -5.45
CA ASN A 298 -1.74 -6.64 -5.10
C ASN A 298 -0.87 -7.06 -3.91
N GLU A 299 0.40 -6.68 -3.92
CA GLU A 299 1.34 -6.88 -2.82
C GLU A 299 0.85 -6.17 -1.57
N LEU A 300 0.37 -4.93 -1.69
CA LEU A 300 -0.23 -4.19 -0.58
C LEU A 300 -1.38 -4.97 0.07
N VAL A 301 -2.33 -5.44 -0.74
CA VAL A 301 -3.52 -6.15 -0.22
C VAL A 301 -3.15 -7.53 0.31
N VAL A 302 -2.21 -8.25 -0.30
CA VAL A 302 -1.81 -9.60 0.13
C VAL A 302 -0.97 -9.54 1.40
N GLU A 303 0.11 -8.75 1.41
CA GLU A 303 1.05 -8.69 2.53
C GLU A 303 0.43 -8.05 3.78
N LEU A 304 -0.37 -6.99 3.61
CA LEU A 304 -0.93 -6.28 4.77
C LEU A 304 -2.18 -6.94 5.33
N ALA A 305 -3.03 -7.55 4.49
CA ALA A 305 -4.22 -8.22 4.99
C ALA A 305 -3.88 -9.39 5.93
N GLU A 306 -2.70 -9.98 5.76
CA GLU A 306 -2.23 -11.09 6.58
C GLU A 306 -1.49 -10.60 7.84
N ASN A 307 -0.83 -9.45 7.78
CA ASN A 307 -0.06 -8.91 8.90
C ASN A 307 -0.81 -7.82 9.69
N ARG A 308 -1.69 -8.24 10.61
CA ARG A 308 -2.54 -7.34 11.43
C ARG A 308 -1.77 -6.22 12.14
N ARG A 309 -0.52 -6.44 12.55
CA ARG A 309 0.28 -5.41 13.25
C ARG A 309 0.61 -4.21 12.37
N ARG A 310 0.75 -4.43 11.05
CA ARG A 310 1.06 -3.35 10.09
C ARG A 310 -0.18 -2.63 9.59
N SER A 311 -1.38 -3.19 9.73
CA SER A 311 -2.61 -2.59 9.17
C SER A 311 -3.05 -1.23 9.76
N PHE A 312 -2.40 -0.72 10.80
CA PHE A 312 -2.80 0.49 11.54
C PHE A 312 -4.28 0.50 11.98
N GLY A 313 -4.87 -0.69 12.17
CA GLY A 313 -6.28 -0.87 12.52
C GLY A 313 -7.24 -0.82 11.34
N LEU A 314 -6.77 -0.64 10.11
CA LEU A 314 -7.59 -0.74 8.90
C LEU A 314 -7.99 -2.20 8.64
N THR A 315 -9.26 -2.40 8.31
CA THR A 315 -9.75 -3.70 7.85
C THR A 315 -9.27 -3.97 6.42
N ARG A 316 -9.23 -5.25 6.05
CA ARG A 316 -8.88 -5.67 4.69
C ARG A 316 -9.78 -5.01 3.64
N ASP A 317 -11.08 -4.92 3.91
CA ASP A 317 -12.05 -4.34 2.99
C ASP A 317 -11.81 -2.83 2.81
N GLU A 318 -11.48 -2.12 3.89
CA GLU A 318 -11.09 -0.70 3.81
C GLU A 318 -9.83 -0.49 2.98
N ILE A 319 -8.80 -1.33 3.14
CA ILE A 319 -7.57 -1.26 2.34
C ILE A 319 -7.88 -1.49 0.86
N ILE A 320 -8.74 -2.46 0.54
CA ILE A 320 -9.14 -2.75 -0.84
C ILE A 320 -9.90 -1.57 -1.45
N ASP A 321 -10.88 -1.02 -0.73
CA ASP A 321 -11.68 0.10 -1.22
C ASP A 321 -10.83 1.36 -1.40
N LEU A 322 -9.94 1.67 -0.45
CA LEU A 322 -9.01 2.80 -0.55
C LEU A 322 -8.00 2.61 -1.69
N THR A 323 -7.48 1.39 -1.89
CA THR A 323 -6.61 1.07 -3.03
C THR A 323 -7.30 1.32 -4.36
N ARG A 324 -8.55 0.87 -4.49
CA ARG A 324 -9.36 1.09 -5.71
C ARG A 324 -9.63 2.57 -5.94
N ASN A 325 -10.04 3.30 -4.90
CA ASN A 325 -10.29 4.73 -4.99
C ASN A 325 -9.02 5.49 -5.41
N PHE A 326 -7.91 5.24 -4.73
CA PHE A 326 -6.64 5.92 -4.99
C PHE A 326 -6.10 5.61 -6.39
N CYS A 327 -6.08 4.34 -6.81
CA CYS A 327 -5.63 3.98 -8.16
C CYS A 327 -6.54 4.57 -9.26
N HIS A 328 -7.85 4.66 -8.99
CA HIS A 328 -8.75 5.36 -9.91
C HIS A 328 -8.44 6.85 -9.99
N TRP A 329 -8.23 7.49 -8.84
CA TRP A 329 -7.85 8.91 -8.77
C TRP A 329 -6.53 9.19 -9.49
N LEU A 330 -5.51 8.33 -9.33
CA LEU A 330 -4.24 8.43 -10.06
C LEU A 330 -4.46 8.42 -11.58
N PHE A 331 -5.28 7.49 -12.07
CA PHE A 331 -5.58 7.34 -13.49
C PHE A 331 -6.36 8.55 -14.04
N VAL A 332 -7.42 8.99 -13.35
CA VAL A 332 -8.23 10.15 -13.76
C VAL A 332 -7.40 11.43 -13.80
N ASN A 333 -6.50 11.60 -12.83
CA ASN A 333 -5.64 12.78 -12.75
C ASN A 333 -4.36 12.68 -13.59
N GLN A 334 -4.17 11.59 -14.35
CA GLN A 334 -3.03 11.36 -15.26
C GLN A 334 -1.67 11.26 -14.55
N PHE A 335 -1.65 10.74 -13.32
CA PHE A 335 -0.41 10.41 -12.60
C PHE A 335 0.13 9.02 -12.96
N THR A 336 -0.69 8.19 -13.61
CA THR A 336 -0.33 6.89 -14.14
C THR A 336 -1.11 6.61 -15.41
N THR A 337 -0.51 5.88 -16.35
CA THR A 337 -1.22 5.34 -17.52
C THR A 337 -1.90 4.00 -17.22
N ARG A 338 -1.62 3.41 -16.06
CA ARG A 338 -2.05 2.05 -15.71
C ARG A 338 -3.35 2.09 -14.94
N LYS A 339 -4.37 1.45 -15.51
CA LYS A 339 -5.65 1.24 -14.85
C LYS A 339 -5.62 -0.04 -14.03
N LEU A 340 -5.87 0.07 -12.72
CA LEU A 340 -6.07 -1.09 -11.86
C LEU A 340 -7.26 -1.90 -12.39
N ARG A 341 -7.00 -3.15 -12.79
CA ARG A 341 -8.05 -4.08 -13.20
C ARG A 341 -8.57 -4.78 -11.97
N VAL A 342 -9.81 -4.49 -11.60
CA VAL A 342 -10.54 -5.35 -10.69
C VAL A 342 -11.02 -6.51 -11.54
N ASP A 343 -10.50 -7.71 -11.29
CA ASP A 343 -11.13 -8.93 -11.78
C ASP A 343 -12.46 -9.04 -11.02
N ASP A 344 -13.47 -8.32 -11.51
CA ASP A 344 -14.84 -8.42 -11.02
C ASP A 344 -15.23 -9.90 -11.08
N GLU A 345 -15.96 -10.32 -10.04
CA GLU A 345 -16.35 -11.68 -9.69
C GLU A 345 -16.36 -12.72 -10.83
N PRO A 346 -16.04 -14.00 -10.52
CA PRO A 346 -16.10 -15.09 -11.48
C PRO A 346 -17.40 -15.00 -12.28
N PRO A 347 -17.35 -15.07 -13.62
CA PRO A 347 -18.50 -14.76 -14.47
C PRO A 347 -19.69 -15.50 -13.91
N TYR A 348 -20.69 -14.74 -13.44
CA TYR A 348 -21.94 -15.31 -12.96
C TYR A 348 -22.36 -16.31 -14.02
N ILE A 349 -22.33 -17.58 -13.64
CA ILE A 349 -22.87 -18.65 -14.47
C ILE A 349 -24.34 -18.26 -14.57
N ASN A 350 -24.73 -17.65 -15.69
CA ASN A 350 -26.11 -17.56 -16.10
C ASN A 350 -26.66 -18.98 -15.98
N SER A 351 -27.40 -19.21 -14.90
CA SER A 351 -28.24 -20.37 -14.75
C SER A 351 -29.30 -20.23 -15.83
N PHE A 352 -28.98 -20.73 -17.02
CA PHE A 352 -29.96 -21.09 -18.02
C PHE A 352 -30.97 -22.01 -17.32
N ASN A 353 -32.16 -21.47 -17.08
CA ASN A 353 -33.37 -22.27 -16.89
C ASN A 353 -33.82 -22.77 -18.26
#